data_AF-A0A848UJ78-F1
#
_entry.id   AF-A0A848UJ78-F1
#
_cell.length_a   1.000
_cell.length_b   1.000
_cell.length_c   1.000
_cell.angle_alpha   90.00
_cell.angle_beta   90.00
_cell.angle_gamma   90.00
#
_symmetry.space_group_name_H-M   'P 1'
#
loop_
_entity.id
_entity.type
_entity.pdbx_description
1 polymer ?
#
loop_
_entity_poly.entity_id
_entity_poly.type
_entity_poly.pdbx_seq_one_letter_code
_entity_poly.pdbx_strand_id
1 'polypeptide(L)'
;MGSNPTRGTMGTMGTGGSWLVRRRLAQTSTRLRSLRAELAQIDEQLEVVVDDADSQAIRALVSETPGASFEANDARKHADAMRRHRQHVVDNIRSLEARQDELLDRLNAAR
;
A
#
# COMPACT_ATOMS: atom_id res chain seq x y z
N MET A 1 -60.08 3.07 -30.56
CA MET A 1 -59.70 1.68 -30.23
C MET A 1 -58.23 1.57 -30.58
N GLY A 2 -57.30 1.74 -29.65
CA GLY A 2 -57.04 0.89 -28.48
C GLY A 2 -56.06 -0.20 -28.94
N SER A 3 -54.83 -0.36 -28.46
CA SER A 3 -54.15 0.20 -27.30
C SER A 3 -52.64 0.11 -27.55
N ASN A 4 -51.90 1.05 -26.99
CA ASN A 4 -50.50 0.86 -26.59
C ASN A 4 -50.46 -0.09 -25.37
N PRO A 5 -49.59 -1.10 -25.37
CA PRO A 5 -48.79 -1.39 -24.16
C PRO A 5 -47.38 -1.89 -24.56
N THR A 6 -46.29 -1.76 -23.82
CA THR A 6 -46.00 -1.28 -22.47
C THR A 6 -44.47 -1.18 -22.36
N ARG A 7 -43.99 -0.13 -21.71
CA ARG A 7 -42.65 -0.06 -21.11
C ARG A 7 -42.36 -1.33 -20.29
N GLY A 8 -41.21 -1.95 -20.55
CA GLY A 8 -40.61 -2.98 -19.71
C GLY A 8 -39.18 -2.62 -19.29
N THR A 9 -38.93 -1.37 -18.90
CA THR A 9 -37.66 -0.94 -18.28
C THR A 9 -37.76 -1.15 -16.77
N MET A 10 -37.51 -2.36 -16.25
CA MET A 10 -37.45 -2.56 -14.79
C MET A 10 -36.67 -3.84 -14.40
N GLY A 11 -35.36 -3.87 -14.69
CA GLY A 11 -34.51 -5.01 -14.28
C GLY A 11 -33.06 -4.69 -13.88
N THR A 12 -32.55 -3.47 -14.04
CA THR A 12 -31.09 -3.21 -13.94
C THR A 12 -30.64 -2.38 -12.75
N MET A 13 -31.56 -1.81 -11.94
CA MET A 13 -31.18 -0.89 -10.86
C MET A 13 -30.55 -1.55 -9.62
N GLY A 14 -30.87 -2.81 -9.30
CA GLY A 14 -30.23 -3.55 -8.20
C GLY A 14 -28.83 -4.10 -8.54
N THR A 15 -28.60 -4.45 -9.81
CA THR A 15 -27.38 -5.14 -10.25
C THR A 15 -26.21 -4.18 -10.51
N GLY A 16 -26.49 -2.94 -10.94
CA GLY A 16 -25.48 -1.95 -11.29
C GLY A 16 -24.62 -1.48 -10.11
N GLY A 17 -25.25 -1.23 -8.95
CA GLY A 17 -24.54 -0.85 -7.72
C GLY A 17 -23.61 -1.95 -7.20
N SER A 18 -24.12 -3.18 -7.19
CA SER A 18 -23.36 -4.38 -6.78
C SER A 18 -22.16 -4.67 -7.71
N TRP A 19 -22.31 -4.44 -9.02
CA TRP A 19 -21.21 -4.57 -9.98
C TRP A 19 -20.10 -3.53 -9.75
N LEU A 20 -20.46 -2.26 -9.51
CA LEU A 20 -19.49 -1.21 -9.23
C LEU A 20 -18.70 -1.49 -7.95
N VAL A 21 -19.35 -1.97 -6.89
CA VAL A 21 -18.69 -2.36 -5.63
C VAL A 21 -17.70 -3.49 -5.87
N ARG A 22 -18.11 -4.57 -6.57
CA ARG A 22 -17.19 -5.67 -6.94
C ARG A 22 -16.01 -5.20 -7.79
N ARG A 23 -16.23 -4.31 -8.76
CA ARG A 23 -15.15 -3.76 -9.58
C ARG A 23 -14.15 -2.97 -8.75
N ARG A 24 -14.61 -2.13 -7.82
CA ARG A 24 -13.73 -1.40 -6.89
C ARG A 24 -12.97 -2.36 -5.98
N LEU A 25 -13.64 -3.39 -5.46
CA LEU A 25 -13.01 -4.41 -4.62
C LEU A 25 -11.85 -5.12 -5.37
N ALA A 26 -12.06 -5.50 -6.64
CA ALA A 26 -11.02 -6.12 -7.46
C ALA A 26 -9.82 -5.18 -7.71
N GLN A 27 -10.06 -3.89 -7.89
CA GLN A 27 -9.01 -2.87 -8.01
C GLN A 27 -8.23 -2.72 -6.70
N THR A 28 -8.92 -2.57 -5.56
CA THR A 28 -8.31 -2.49 -4.24
C THR A 28 -7.44 -3.72 -3.95
N SER A 29 -7.96 -4.93 -4.20
CA SER A 29 -7.22 -6.17 -4.00
C SER A 29 -5.97 -6.25 -4.88
N THR A 30 -6.03 -5.78 -6.12
CA THR A 30 -4.87 -5.72 -7.02
C THR A 30 -3.81 -4.76 -6.49
N ARG A 31 -4.22 -3.59 -6.02
CA ARG A 31 -3.31 -2.60 -5.45
C ARG A 31 -2.69 -3.09 -4.13
N LEU A 32 -3.45 -3.76 -3.28
CA LEU A 32 -2.95 -4.38 -2.04
C LEU A 32 -1.87 -5.43 -2.32
N ARG A 33 -2.07 -6.30 -3.33
CA ARG A 33 -1.04 -7.28 -3.72
C ARG A 33 0.24 -6.60 -4.17
N SER A 34 0.13 -5.54 -4.98
CA SER A 34 1.30 -4.78 -5.45
C SER A 34 2.05 -4.14 -4.28
N LEU A 35 1.36 -3.45 -3.37
CA LEU A 35 2.00 -2.78 -2.23
C LEU A 35 2.62 -3.76 -1.24
N ARG A 36 2.01 -4.94 -1.04
CA ARG A 36 2.59 -5.99 -0.18
C ARG A 36 3.87 -6.58 -0.79
N ALA A 37 3.92 -6.74 -2.11
CA ALA A 37 5.14 -7.14 -2.81
C ALA A 37 6.24 -6.06 -2.72
N GLU A 38 5.86 -4.79 -2.90
CA GLU A 38 6.76 -3.64 -2.71
C GLU A 38 7.28 -3.58 -1.28
N LEU A 39 6.43 -3.76 -0.27
CA LEU A 39 6.84 -3.78 1.14
C LEU A 39 7.83 -4.90 1.42
N ALA A 40 7.62 -6.10 0.88
CA ALA A 40 8.55 -7.22 1.06
C ALA A 40 9.93 -6.90 0.48
N GLN A 41 9.98 -6.26 -0.70
CA GLN A 41 11.23 -5.79 -1.29
C GLN A 41 11.89 -4.70 -0.45
N ILE A 42 11.12 -3.75 0.08
CA ILE A 42 11.64 -2.69 0.96
C ILE A 42 12.20 -3.29 2.25
N ASP A 43 11.53 -4.29 2.82
CA ASP A 43 11.98 -4.99 4.04
C ASP A 43 13.34 -5.66 3.80
N GLU A 44 13.51 -6.37 2.67
CA GLU A 44 14.79 -6.98 2.28
C GLU A 44 15.90 -5.93 2.10
N GLN A 45 15.61 -4.85 1.37
CA GLN A 45 16.61 -3.80 1.14
C GLN A 45 16.96 -3.05 2.43
N LEU A 46 15.99 -2.84 3.33
CA LEU A 46 16.20 -2.12 4.58
C LEU A 46 17.15 -2.87 5.50
N GLU A 47 17.10 -4.20 5.54
CA GLU A 47 18.03 -5.02 6.32
C GLU A 47 19.48 -4.72 5.91
N VAL A 48 19.76 -4.72 4.62
CA VAL A 48 21.11 -4.46 4.07
C VAL A 48 21.59 -3.05 4.38
N VAL A 49 20.72 -2.05 4.22
CA VAL A 49 21.11 -0.63 4.41
C VAL A 49 21.29 -0.30 5.90
N VAL A 50 20.56 -0.95 6.80
CA VAL A 50 20.76 -0.80 8.24
C VAL A 50 22.09 -1.44 8.66
N ASP A 51 22.39 -2.65 8.17
CA ASP A 51 23.65 -3.34 8.47
C ASP A 51 24.88 -2.54 7.99
N ASP A 52 24.81 -1.95 6.79
CA ASP A 52 25.86 -1.05 6.30
C ASP A 52 26.00 0.21 7.18
N ALA A 53 24.88 0.85 7.54
CA ALA A 53 24.91 2.02 8.42
C ALA A 53 25.54 1.72 9.79
N ASP A 54 25.24 0.57 10.38
CA ASP A 54 25.81 0.13 11.66
C ASP A 54 27.30 -0.19 11.52
N SER A 55 27.71 -0.83 10.42
CA SER A 55 29.11 -1.08 10.10
C SER A 55 29.91 0.21 9.94
N GLN A 56 29.37 1.22 9.25
CA GLN A 56 30.01 2.54 9.11
C GLN A 56 30.09 3.28 10.44
N ALA A 57 29.06 3.17 11.29
CA ALA A 57 29.08 3.76 12.62
C ALA A 57 30.24 3.19 13.48
N ILE A 58 30.46 1.88 13.43
CA ILE A 58 31.60 1.24 14.12
C ILE A 58 32.93 1.77 13.56
N ARG A 59 33.09 1.85 12.24
CA ARG A 59 34.32 2.38 11.62
C ARG A 59 34.60 3.83 11.97
N ALA A 60 33.57 4.67 12.06
CA ALA A 60 33.70 6.05 12.47
C ALA A 60 34.23 6.19 13.89
N LEU A 61 33.74 5.36 14.82
CA LEU A 61 34.21 5.32 16.19
C LEU A 61 35.66 4.85 16.30
N VAL A 62 36.06 3.85 15.51
CA VAL A 62 37.43 3.30 15.56
C VAL A 62 38.45 4.21 14.89
N SER A 63 38.08 4.84 13.77
CA SER A 63 39.02 5.61 12.96
C SER A 63 39.23 7.02 13.49
N GLU A 64 38.26 7.56 14.25
CA GLU A 64 38.24 8.93 14.78
C GLU A 64 38.51 10.01 13.71
N THR A 65 38.26 9.68 12.43
CA THR A 65 38.47 10.62 11.32
C THR A 65 37.18 11.34 10.96
N PRO A 66 37.28 12.61 10.52
CA PRO A 66 36.12 13.34 9.98
C PRO A 66 35.47 12.65 8.78
N GLY A 67 36.25 11.98 7.92
CA GLY A 67 35.75 11.26 6.75
C GLY A 67 34.84 10.09 7.12
N ALA A 68 35.29 9.23 8.04
CA ALA A 68 34.47 8.10 8.50
C ALA A 68 33.19 8.57 9.22
N SER A 69 33.26 9.68 9.96
CA SER A 69 32.07 10.29 10.58
C SER A 69 31.07 10.80 9.54
N PHE A 70 31.55 11.35 8.42
CA PHE A 70 30.68 11.79 7.34
C PHE A 70 29.98 10.61 6.66
N GLU A 71 30.71 9.55 6.33
CA GLU A 71 30.15 8.33 5.71
C GLU A 71 29.10 7.66 6.60
N ALA A 72 29.38 7.51 7.91
CA ALA A 72 28.41 6.99 8.87
C ALA A 72 27.14 7.83 8.98
N ASN A 73 27.28 9.17 8.89
CA ASN A 73 26.13 10.07 8.89
C ASN A 73 25.30 9.94 7.61
N ASP A 74 25.93 9.73 6.46
CA ASP A 74 25.23 9.57 5.18
C ASP A 74 24.49 8.23 5.10
N ALA A 75 25.14 7.14 5.51
CA ALA A 75 24.54 5.81 5.59
C ALA A 75 23.33 5.81 6.54
N ARG A 76 23.43 6.47 7.70
CA ARG A 76 22.29 6.63 8.63
C ARG A 76 21.13 7.38 7.99
N LYS A 77 21.39 8.47 7.25
CA LYS A 77 20.32 9.22 6.55
C LYS A 77 19.63 8.36 5.48
N HIS A 78 20.38 7.50 4.79
CA HIS A 78 19.83 6.55 3.83
C HIS A 78 18.91 5.53 4.51
N ALA A 79 19.36 4.91 5.60
CA ALA A 79 18.53 4.00 6.40
C ALA A 79 17.25 4.68 6.88
N ASP A 80 17.34 5.92 7.38
CA ASP A 80 16.17 6.67 7.84
C ASP A 80 15.20 7.03 6.71
N ALA A 81 15.71 7.35 5.51
CA ALA A 81 14.86 7.58 4.34
C ALA A 81 14.09 6.33 3.94
N MET A 82 14.74 5.16 3.96
CA MET A 82 14.09 3.88 3.67
C MET A 82 13.06 3.51 4.73
N ARG A 83 13.34 3.73 6.02
CA ARG A 83 12.36 3.53 7.11
C ARG A 83 11.10 4.38 6.90
N ARG A 84 11.27 5.66 6.50
CA ARG A 84 10.13 6.53 6.18
C ARG A 84 9.33 6.03 4.97
N HIS A 85 10.01 5.57 3.92
CA HIS A 85 9.35 5.01 2.75
C HIS A 85 8.57 3.73 3.09
N ARG A 86 9.18 2.81 3.83
CA ARG A 86 8.53 1.61 4.37
C ARG A 86 7.26 1.97 5.14
N GLN A 87 7.35 2.93 6.05
CA GLN A 87 6.22 3.36 6.85
C GLN A 87 5.08 3.92 5.98
N HIS A 88 5.41 4.72 4.97
CA HIS A 88 4.43 5.21 4.00
C HIS A 88 3.69 4.09 3.27
N VAL A 89 4.41 3.03 2.84
CA VAL A 89 3.79 1.86 2.18
C VAL A 89 2.87 1.10 3.15
N VAL A 90 3.31 0.88 4.40
CA VAL A 90 2.50 0.26 5.45
C VAL A 90 1.18 1.03 5.68
N ASP A 91 1.25 2.35 5.76
CA ASP A 91 0.07 3.18 6.00
C ASP A 91 -0.89 3.17 4.79
N ASN A 92 -0.36 3.14 3.57
CA ASN A 92 -1.16 2.95 2.36
C ASN A 92 -1.87 1.59 2.32
N ILE A 93 -1.19 0.51 2.74
CA ILE A 93 -1.80 -0.83 2.86
C ILE A 93 -2.96 -0.80 3.84
N ARG A 94 -2.76 -0.27 5.05
CA ARG A 94 -3.80 -0.15 6.08
C ARG A 94 -5.02 0.62 5.60
N SER A 95 -4.80 1.74 4.89
CA SER A 95 -5.87 2.55 4.30
C SER A 95 -6.68 1.76 3.27
N LEU A 96 -6.02 0.97 2.42
CA LEU A 96 -6.69 0.13 1.42
C LEU A 96 -7.40 -1.07 2.04
N GLU A 97 -6.88 -1.65 3.12
CA GLU A 97 -7.56 -2.70 3.90
C GLU A 97 -8.86 -2.16 4.51
N ALA A 98 -8.82 -1.02 5.19
CA ALA A 98 -10.03 -0.38 5.71
C ALA A 98 -11.05 -0.07 4.60
N ARG A 99 -10.57 0.35 3.42
CA ARG A 99 -11.44 0.57 2.26
C ARG A 99 -12.00 -0.72 1.68
N GLN A 100 -11.25 -1.82 1.72
CA GLN A 100 -11.72 -3.13 1.31
C GLN A 100 -12.85 -3.60 2.22
N ASP A 101 -12.70 -3.44 3.53
CA ASP A 101 -13.72 -3.79 4.52
C ASP A 101 -15.02 -3.01 4.29
N GLU A 102 -14.95 -1.68 4.10
CA GLU A 102 -16.12 -0.86 3.77
C GLU A 102 -16.83 -1.34 2.49
N LEU A 103 -16.08 -1.74 1.47
CA LEU A 103 -16.64 -2.25 0.22
C LEU A 103 -17.31 -3.62 0.41
N LEU A 104 -16.74 -4.49 1.24
CA LEU A 104 -17.32 -5.79 1.59
C LEU A 104 -18.61 -5.62 2.39
N ASP A 105 -18.64 -4.72 3.36
CA ASP A 105 -19.85 -4.39 4.14
C ASP A 105 -20.98 -3.90 3.23
N ARG A 106 -20.67 -3.00 2.29
CA ARG A 106 -21.65 -2.51 1.31
C ARG A 106 -22.15 -3.60 0.38
N LEU A 107 -21.31 -4.56 0.02
CA LEU A 107 -21.70 -5.71 -0.79
C LEU A 107 -22.64 -6.64 -0.02
N ASN A 108 -22.35 -6.88 1.26
CA ASN A 108 -23.16 -7.70 2.15
C ASN A 108 -24.52 -7.05 2.46
N ALA A 109 -24.57 -5.73 2.64
CA ALA A 109 -25.80 -4.98 2.88
C ALA A 109 -26.71 -4.88 1.64
N ALA A 110 -26.16 -5.07 0.43
CA ALA A 110 -26.90 -5.04 -0.83
C ALA A 110 -27.42 -6.43 -1.27
N ARG A 111 -27.18 -7.47 -0.46
CA ARG A 111 -27.61 -8.85 -0.69
C ARG A 111 -28.91 -9.15 0.04
#